data_AF-A0A1G9LQA6-F1
#
_entry.id   AF-A0A1G9LQA6-F1
#
_cell.length_a   1.000
_cell.length_b   1.000
_cell.length_c   1.000
_cell.angle_alpha   90.00
_cell.angle_beta   90.00
_cell.angle_gamma   90.00
#
_symmetry.space_group_name_H-M   'P 1'
#
loop_
_entity.id
_entity.type
_entity.pdbx_description
1 polymer ?
#
loop_
_entity_poly.entity_id
_entity_poly.type
_entity_poly.pdbx_seq_one_letter_code
_entity_poly.pdbx_strand_id
1 'polypeptide(L)'
;MQAPNTTPLDTAIVTLFEDLQHSLETLEASNTQYNRRVYIRVFFALVEGSIHMIKQLTFSHGHYTQKITVPEAVMLVEASYEVKENGRINSSVQFIKLAGNFRFMIRCAEKVFDIQTLFDASRSEWKEFRDCIKVRHRITHPKKNRDMIITDEEIEQMKKIEGWYKKIFTDLFNKMAPYVVK
;
A
#
# COMPACT_ATOMS: atom_id res chain seq x y z
N MET A 1 -12.24 -11.37 -30.74
CA MET A 1 -11.29 -10.60 -29.90
C MET A 1 -11.44 -11.08 -28.48
N GLN A 2 -10.55 -11.96 -28.01
CA GLN A 2 -10.48 -12.31 -26.59
C GLN A 2 -9.78 -11.16 -25.88
N ALA A 3 -10.38 -10.66 -24.79
CA ALA A 3 -9.73 -9.70 -23.92
C ALA A 3 -8.39 -10.29 -23.43
N PRO A 4 -7.33 -9.48 -23.31
CA PRO A 4 -6.07 -9.97 -22.76
C PRO A 4 -6.34 -10.48 -21.35
N ASN A 5 -5.79 -11.65 -21.02
CA ASN A 5 -5.88 -12.29 -19.70
C ASN A 5 -5.36 -11.32 -18.62
N THR A 6 -6.24 -10.51 -18.04
CA THR A 6 -5.94 -9.72 -16.85
C THR A 6 -5.76 -10.68 -15.69
N THR A 7 -4.64 -10.61 -15.00
CA THR A 7 -4.42 -11.46 -13.83
C THR A 7 -5.42 -11.09 -12.72
N PRO A 8 -5.82 -12.00 -11.82
CA PRO A 8 -6.75 -11.69 -10.73
C PRO A 8 -6.26 -10.53 -9.83
N LEU A 9 -4.94 -10.31 -9.80
CA LEU A 9 -4.28 -9.22 -9.08
C LEU A 9 -4.60 -7.84 -9.69
N ASP A 10 -4.79 -7.77 -11.01
CA ASP A 10 -5.12 -6.55 -11.74
C ASP A 10 -6.57 -6.10 -11.44
N THR A 11 -7.50 -7.03 -11.32
CA THR A 11 -8.92 -6.72 -11.07
C THR A 11 -9.14 -6.10 -9.68
N ALA A 12 -8.51 -6.64 -8.64
CA ALA A 12 -8.72 -6.16 -7.27
C ALA A 12 -8.19 -4.73 -7.05
N ILE A 13 -7.03 -4.40 -7.63
CA ILE A 13 -6.46 -3.06 -7.52
C ILE A 13 -7.30 -2.03 -8.29
N VAL A 14 -7.79 -2.38 -9.49
CA VAL A 14 -8.70 -1.51 -10.25
C VAL A 14 -9.95 -1.18 -9.41
N THR A 15 -10.56 -2.17 -8.76
CA THR A 15 -11.70 -1.94 -7.86
C THR A 15 -11.35 -1.00 -6.71
N LEU A 16 -10.18 -1.15 -6.07
CA LEU A 16 -9.77 -0.23 -5.00
C LEU A 16 -9.52 1.21 -5.49
N PHE A 17 -9.09 1.39 -6.74
CA PHE A 17 -8.98 2.71 -7.36
C PHE A 17 -10.36 3.31 -7.63
N GLU A 18 -11.29 2.53 -8.15
CA GLU A 18 -12.68 2.93 -8.38
C GLU A 18 -13.38 3.29 -7.06
N ASP A 19 -13.20 2.49 -6.02
CA ASP A 19 -13.72 2.78 -4.68
C ASP A 19 -13.19 4.12 -4.15
N LEU A 20 -11.89 4.37 -4.31
CA LEU A 20 -11.30 5.63 -3.88
C LEU A 20 -11.90 6.81 -4.66
N GLN A 21 -12.03 6.68 -5.97
CA GLN A 21 -12.62 7.70 -6.83
C GLN A 21 -14.06 8.01 -6.41
N HIS A 22 -14.91 6.99 -6.27
CA HIS A 22 -16.29 7.17 -5.80
C HIS A 22 -16.37 7.78 -4.40
N SER A 23 -15.47 7.38 -3.49
CA SER A 23 -15.45 7.94 -2.13
C SER A 23 -15.09 9.42 -2.11
N LEU A 24 -14.21 9.86 -3.02
CA LEU A 24 -13.84 11.26 -3.19
C LEU A 24 -15.00 12.07 -3.78
N GLU A 25 -15.64 11.58 -4.84
CA GLU A 25 -16.83 12.22 -5.43
C GLU A 25 -17.95 12.39 -4.42
N THR A 26 -18.19 11.36 -3.59
CA THR A 26 -19.18 11.40 -2.52
C THR A 26 -18.83 12.42 -1.44
N LEU A 27 -17.54 12.55 -1.09
CA LEU A 27 -17.05 13.55 -0.15
C LEU A 27 -17.22 14.98 -0.67
N GLU A 28 -16.92 15.21 -1.95
CA GLU A 28 -17.06 16.52 -2.59
C GLU A 28 -18.54 16.91 -2.75
N ALA A 29 -19.41 15.96 -3.09
CA ALA A 29 -20.84 16.19 -3.18
C ALA A 29 -21.47 16.47 -1.80
N SER A 30 -20.94 15.87 -0.73
CA SER A 30 -21.44 16.05 0.63
C SER A 30 -20.33 15.89 1.67
N ASN A 31 -19.82 17.01 2.18
CA ASN A 31 -18.71 17.01 3.13
C ASN A 31 -19.17 16.71 4.57
N THR A 32 -19.59 15.47 4.82
CA THR A 32 -19.97 14.98 6.15
C THR A 32 -18.82 14.28 6.85
N GLN A 33 -18.86 14.22 8.19
CA GLN A 33 -17.90 13.43 8.98
C GLN A 33 -17.91 11.93 8.60
N TYR A 34 -19.05 11.40 8.16
CA TYR A 34 -19.13 10.04 7.63
C TYR A 34 -18.29 9.91 6.35
N ASN A 35 -18.52 10.78 5.36
CA ASN A 35 -17.81 10.73 4.08
C ASN A 35 -16.30 10.95 4.24
N ARG A 36 -15.87 11.83 5.15
CA ARG A 36 -14.44 11.98 5.49
C ARG A 36 -13.82 10.67 5.98
N ARG A 37 -14.49 9.96 6.91
CA ARG A 37 -13.98 8.69 7.43
C ARG A 37 -13.97 7.60 6.36
N VAL A 38 -14.99 7.55 5.51
CA VAL A 38 -15.06 6.59 4.39
C VAL A 38 -13.89 6.82 3.45
N TYR A 39 -13.71 8.05 2.96
CA TYR A 39 -12.60 8.41 2.07
C TYR A 39 -11.23 8.02 2.65
N ILE A 40 -10.93 8.35 3.92
CA ILE A 40 -9.67 7.95 4.55
C ILE A 40 -9.51 6.43 4.60
N ARG A 41 -10.55 5.69 4.99
CA ARG A 41 -10.49 4.23 5.11
C ARG A 41 -10.26 3.57 3.74
N VAL A 42 -10.96 4.05 2.71
CA VAL A 42 -10.83 3.55 1.34
C VAL A 42 -9.44 3.86 0.78
N PHE A 43 -8.92 5.08 0.99
CA PHE A 43 -7.55 5.42 0.60
C PHE A 43 -6.53 4.45 1.21
N PHE A 44 -6.65 4.14 2.51
CA PHE A 44 -5.73 3.20 3.14
C PHE A 44 -5.93 1.75 2.68
N ALA A 45 -7.14 1.34 2.31
CA ALA A 45 -7.36 0.03 1.68
C ALA A 45 -6.63 -0.06 0.33
N LEU A 46 -6.68 0.99 -0.50
CA LEU A 46 -5.89 1.07 -1.73
C LEU A 46 -4.39 1.00 -1.44
N VAL A 47 -3.90 1.75 -0.46
CA VAL A 47 -2.47 1.73 -0.07
C VAL A 47 -2.03 0.33 0.35
N GLU A 48 -2.77 -0.33 1.23
CA GLU A 48 -2.44 -1.67 1.72
C GLU A 48 -2.51 -2.72 0.58
N GLY A 49 -3.56 -2.67 -0.23
CA GLY A 49 -3.73 -3.56 -1.38
C GLY A 49 -2.63 -3.39 -2.43
N SER A 50 -2.31 -2.15 -2.80
CA SER A 50 -1.27 -1.85 -3.79
C SER A 50 0.13 -2.23 -3.31
N ILE A 51 0.45 -2.04 -2.02
CA ILE A 51 1.70 -2.56 -1.42
C ILE A 51 1.75 -4.08 -1.58
N HIS A 52 0.67 -4.79 -1.22
CA HIS A 52 0.61 -6.24 -1.34
C HIS A 52 0.83 -6.69 -2.80
N MET A 53 0.13 -6.08 -3.75
CA MET A 53 0.29 -6.37 -5.18
C MET A 53 1.75 -6.23 -5.62
N ILE A 54 2.38 -5.09 -5.35
CA ILE A 54 3.76 -4.85 -5.76
C ILE A 54 4.73 -5.84 -5.10
N LYS A 55 4.49 -6.22 -3.84
CA LYS A 55 5.29 -7.24 -3.16
C LYS A 55 5.19 -8.61 -3.85
N GLN A 56 4.00 -9.02 -4.30
CA GLN A 56 3.85 -10.28 -5.05
C GLN A 56 4.60 -10.25 -6.39
N LEU A 57 4.49 -9.14 -7.13
CA LEU A 57 5.24 -8.95 -8.39
C LEU A 57 6.75 -8.94 -8.16
N THR A 58 7.21 -8.24 -7.11
CA THR A 58 8.62 -8.17 -6.72
C THR A 58 9.14 -9.53 -6.27
N PHE A 59 8.35 -10.31 -5.54
CA PHE A 59 8.72 -11.67 -5.14
C PHE A 59 8.86 -12.58 -6.35
N SER A 60 7.87 -12.59 -7.24
CA SER A 60 7.87 -13.44 -8.44
C SER A 60 9.08 -13.14 -9.34
N HIS A 61 9.29 -11.87 -9.69
CA HIS A 61 10.41 -11.47 -10.54
C HIS A 61 11.76 -11.64 -9.82
N GLY A 62 11.83 -11.28 -8.54
CA GLY A 62 13.02 -11.38 -7.72
C GLY A 62 13.48 -12.82 -7.51
N HIS A 63 12.54 -13.76 -7.36
CA HIS A 63 12.82 -15.18 -7.28
C HIS A 63 13.38 -15.71 -8.60
N TYR A 64 12.73 -15.38 -9.72
CA TYR A 64 13.18 -15.78 -11.05
C TYR A 64 14.58 -15.24 -11.40
N THR A 65 14.85 -13.98 -11.05
CA THR A 65 16.14 -13.32 -11.32
C THR A 65 17.20 -13.54 -10.24
N GLN A 66 16.88 -14.25 -9.16
CA GLN A 66 17.75 -14.48 -8.00
C GLN A 66 18.27 -13.18 -7.35
N LYS A 67 17.51 -12.09 -7.45
CA LYS A 67 17.87 -10.76 -6.90
C LYS A 67 17.36 -10.52 -5.47
N ILE A 68 16.54 -11.42 -4.93
CA ILE A 68 16.05 -11.36 -3.55
C ILE A 68 16.84 -12.31 -2.65
N THR A 69 17.14 -11.84 -1.45
CA THR A 69 17.68 -12.65 -0.37
C THR A 69 16.56 -13.42 0.34
N VAL A 70 16.89 -14.47 1.09
CA VAL A 70 15.90 -15.20 1.90
C VAL A 70 15.15 -14.28 2.88
N PRO A 71 15.79 -13.38 3.64
CA PRO A 71 15.05 -12.45 4.51
C PRO A 71 14.10 -11.53 3.74
N GLU A 72 14.50 -11.02 2.57
CA GLU A 72 13.62 -10.20 1.73
C GLU A 72 12.44 -11.01 1.21
N ALA A 73 12.65 -12.25 0.78
CA ALA A 73 11.61 -13.16 0.33
C ALA A 73 10.55 -13.39 1.42
N VAL A 74 10.99 -13.67 2.66
CA VAL A 74 10.11 -13.86 3.83
C VAL A 74 9.27 -12.60 4.11
N MET A 75 9.89 -11.41 4.03
CA MET A 75 9.20 -10.14 4.24
C MET A 75 8.24 -9.81 3.09
N LEU A 76 8.56 -10.17 1.85
CA LEU A 76 7.69 -9.99 0.67
C LEU A 76 6.42 -10.83 0.75
N VAL A 77 6.50 -12.05 1.28
CA VAL A 77 5.33 -12.93 1.49
C VAL A 77 4.66 -12.77 2.85
N GLU A 78 5.14 -11.85 3.68
CA GLU A 78 4.58 -11.54 5.02
C GLU A 78 4.51 -12.76 5.93
N ALA A 79 5.55 -13.60 5.90
CA ALA A 79 5.63 -14.79 6.74
C ALA A 79 6.53 -14.57 7.97
N SER A 80 6.18 -15.23 9.06
CA SER A 80 7.04 -15.45 10.24
C SER A 80 7.17 -16.95 10.47
N TYR A 81 8.36 -17.40 10.87
CA TYR A 81 8.64 -18.81 11.13
C TYR A 81 9.14 -19.01 12.56
N GLU A 82 8.61 -20.02 13.22
CA GLU A 82 8.99 -20.43 14.57
C GLU A 82 9.21 -21.94 14.60
N VAL A 83 10.28 -22.39 15.28
CA VAL A 83 10.52 -23.83 15.49
C VAL A 83 9.89 -24.22 16.82
N LYS A 84 8.90 -25.12 16.77
CA LYS A 84 8.25 -25.66 17.97
C LYS A 84 9.17 -26.66 18.68
N GLU A 85 8.90 -26.92 19.96
CA GLU A 85 9.63 -27.90 20.77
C GLU A 85 9.67 -29.31 20.15
N ASN A 86 8.66 -29.68 19.35
CA ASN A 86 8.61 -30.95 18.62
C ASN A 86 9.42 -30.96 17.30
N GLY A 87 10.24 -29.93 17.07
CA GLY A 87 11.07 -29.78 15.86
C GLY A 87 10.31 -29.38 14.60
N ARG A 88 8.99 -29.13 14.65
CA ARG A 88 8.20 -28.70 13.49
C ARG A 88 8.24 -27.18 13.32
N ILE A 89 8.25 -26.74 12.06
CA ILE A 89 8.13 -25.32 11.70
C ILE A 89 6.67 -24.92 11.74
N ASN A 90 6.39 -23.84 12.48
CA ASN A 90 5.14 -23.10 12.44
C ASN A 90 5.32 -21.88 11.54
N SER A 91 4.38 -21.62 10.64
CA SER A 91 4.31 -20.34 9.93
C SER A 91 3.09 -19.54 10.36
N SER A 92 3.25 -18.22 10.46
CA SER A 92 2.16 -17.28 10.70
C SER A 92 2.32 -16.05 9.81
N VAL A 93 1.24 -15.31 9.61
CA VAL A 93 1.31 -14.01 8.93
C VAL A 93 2.01 -13.02 9.86
N GLN A 94 3.04 -12.34 9.35
CA GLN A 94 3.75 -11.30 10.07
C GLN A 94 3.07 -9.95 9.86
N PHE A 95 2.69 -9.30 10.97
CA PHE A 95 2.23 -7.92 10.90
C PHE A 95 3.41 -6.95 10.69
N ILE A 96 3.44 -6.28 9.54
CA ILE A 96 4.43 -5.25 9.23
C ILE A 96 3.77 -3.88 9.32
N LYS A 97 4.33 -2.96 10.12
CA LYS A 97 3.81 -1.59 10.24
C LYS A 97 3.80 -0.91 8.86
N LEU A 98 2.67 -0.32 8.48
CA LEU A 98 2.43 0.21 7.14
C LEU A 98 3.55 1.10 6.59
N ALA A 99 4.04 2.07 7.38
CA ALA A 99 5.13 2.95 6.96
C ALA A 99 6.44 2.18 6.67
N GLY A 100 6.75 1.17 7.48
CA GLY A 100 7.89 0.30 7.26
C GLY A 100 7.69 -0.57 6.02
N ASN A 101 6.49 -1.15 5.86
CA ASN A 101 6.14 -2.01 4.73
C ASN A 101 6.22 -1.26 3.40
N PHE A 102 5.71 -0.03 3.34
CA PHE A 102 5.78 0.82 2.15
C PHE A 102 7.23 1.10 1.75
N ARG A 103 8.08 1.55 2.68
CA ARG A 103 9.49 1.83 2.40
C ARG A 103 10.27 0.57 2.02
N PHE A 104 9.98 -0.55 2.66
CA PHE A 104 10.55 -1.85 2.32
C PHE A 104 10.19 -2.27 0.89
N MET A 105 8.89 -2.19 0.56
CA MET A 105 8.37 -2.53 -0.76
C MET A 105 9.07 -1.72 -1.86
N ILE A 106 9.17 -0.39 -1.71
CA ILE A 106 9.85 0.48 -2.69
C ILE A 106 11.30 0.04 -2.90
N ARG A 107 12.08 -0.08 -1.81
CA ARG A 107 13.50 -0.43 -1.89
C ARG A 107 13.73 -1.80 -2.52
N CYS A 108 12.87 -2.77 -2.20
CA CYS A 108 12.98 -4.11 -2.73
C CYS A 108 12.63 -4.14 -4.22
N ALA A 109 11.58 -3.43 -4.64
CA ALA A 109 11.21 -3.30 -6.05
C ALA A 109 12.32 -2.60 -6.86
N GLU A 110 12.85 -1.48 -6.38
CA GLU A 110 13.98 -0.78 -7.02
C GLU A 110 15.18 -1.70 -7.27
N LYS A 111 15.57 -2.48 -6.25
CA LYS A 111 16.65 -3.47 -6.35
C LYS A 111 16.34 -4.57 -7.36
N VAL A 112 15.16 -5.16 -7.29
CA VAL A 112 14.77 -6.34 -8.08
C VAL A 112 14.65 -5.99 -9.56
N PHE A 113 13.97 -4.88 -9.87
CA PHE A 113 13.73 -4.44 -11.24
C PHE A 113 14.86 -3.57 -11.81
N ASP A 114 15.85 -3.19 -10.99
CA ASP A 114 16.94 -2.29 -11.38
C ASP A 114 16.42 -0.92 -11.86
N ILE A 115 15.52 -0.34 -11.05
CA ILE A 115 14.84 0.92 -11.31
C ILE A 115 15.05 1.89 -10.13
N GLN A 116 14.81 3.17 -10.38
CA GLN A 116 14.71 4.19 -9.33
C GLN A 116 13.31 4.80 -9.37
N THR A 117 12.67 4.97 -8.22
CA THR A 117 11.34 5.56 -8.12
C THR A 117 11.40 7.05 -7.77
N LEU A 118 10.26 7.73 -7.85
CA LEU A 118 10.10 9.10 -7.33
C LEU A 118 10.06 9.19 -5.80
N PHE A 119 10.10 8.06 -5.07
CA PHE A 119 9.99 8.08 -3.62
C PHE A 119 11.27 8.59 -2.96
N ASP A 120 11.13 9.62 -2.13
CA ASP A 120 12.22 10.18 -1.33
C ASP A 120 11.75 10.38 0.12
N ALA A 121 12.33 9.57 1.03
CA ALA A 121 11.99 9.59 2.45
C ALA A 121 12.48 10.85 3.19
N SER A 122 13.29 11.71 2.56
CA SER A 122 13.72 12.99 3.12
C SER A 122 12.71 14.12 2.90
N ARG A 123 11.72 13.91 2.01
CA ARG A 123 10.71 14.92 1.67
C ARG A 123 9.64 15.04 2.74
N SER A 124 9.03 16.24 2.81
CA SER A 124 7.92 16.55 3.74
C SER A 124 6.74 15.58 3.63
N GLU A 125 6.44 15.15 2.41
CA GLU A 125 5.34 14.27 2.06
C GLU A 125 5.46 12.91 2.77
N TRP A 126 6.68 12.43 3.00
CA TRP A 126 6.88 11.21 3.77
C TRP A 126 6.48 11.38 5.25
N LYS A 127 6.80 12.54 5.85
CA LYS A 127 6.35 12.85 7.21
C LYS A 127 4.83 12.98 7.24
N GLU A 128 4.26 13.71 6.29
CA GLU A 128 2.82 13.92 6.20
C GLU A 128 2.05 12.61 5.98
N PHE A 129 2.54 11.69 5.15
CA PHE A 129 1.96 10.36 4.99
C PHE A 129 1.94 9.59 6.31
N ARG A 130 3.04 9.65 7.11
CA ARG A 130 3.06 9.06 8.45
C ARG A 130 2.07 9.72 9.42
N ASP A 131 1.80 11.01 9.26
CA ASP A 131 0.79 11.71 10.05
C ASP A 131 -0.63 11.26 9.62
N CYS A 132 -0.90 11.07 8.33
CA CYS A 132 -2.14 10.48 7.81
C CYS A 132 -2.39 9.05 8.36
N ILE A 133 -1.33 8.23 8.51
CA ILE A 133 -1.45 6.90 9.15
C ILE A 133 -1.96 7.02 10.58
N LYS A 134 -1.55 8.05 11.34
CA LYS A 134 -2.04 8.28 12.70
C LYS A 134 -3.52 8.64 12.70
N VAL A 135 -3.98 9.44 11.74
CA VAL A 135 -5.41 9.76 11.57
C VAL A 135 -6.20 8.49 11.29
N ARG A 136 -5.76 7.64 10.35
CA ARG A 136 -6.38 6.34 10.09
C ARG A 136 -6.44 5.49 11.35
N HIS A 137 -5.32 5.34 12.05
CA HIS A 137 -5.26 4.56 13.28
C HIS A 137 -6.25 5.08 14.34
N ARG A 138 -6.37 6.40 14.49
CA ARG A 138 -7.31 7.05 15.41
C ARG A 138 -8.76 6.70 15.08
N ILE A 139 -9.17 6.74 13.81
CA ILE A 139 -10.56 6.48 13.39
C ILE A 139 -10.89 4.99 13.22
N THR A 140 -9.90 4.09 13.24
CA THR A 140 -10.11 2.63 13.23
C THR A 140 -10.07 2.02 14.64
N HIS A 141 -9.37 2.65 15.57
CA HIS A 141 -9.32 2.23 16.98
C HIS A 141 -9.64 3.42 17.91
N PRO A 142 -10.84 4.01 17.81
CA PRO A 142 -11.20 5.18 18.61
C PRO A 142 -11.28 4.81 20.09
N LYS A 143 -10.67 5.62 20.96
CA LYS A 143 -10.78 5.46 22.42
C LYS A 143 -11.91 6.30 23.01
N LYS A 144 -12.42 7.26 22.23
CA LYS A 144 -13.43 8.26 22.62
C LYS A 144 -14.08 8.83 21.38
N ASN A 145 -15.31 9.34 21.50
CA ASN A 145 -16.08 9.83 20.34
C ASN A 145 -15.35 10.93 19.54
N ARG A 146 -14.60 11.82 20.20
CA ARG A 146 -13.82 12.88 19.52
C ARG A 146 -12.72 12.34 18.59
N ASP A 147 -12.27 11.09 18.76
CA ASP A 147 -11.28 10.47 17.88
C ASP A 147 -11.85 10.25 16.47
N MET A 148 -13.18 10.16 16.35
CA MET A 148 -13.90 9.98 15.09
C MET A 148 -14.09 11.27 14.29
N ILE A 149 -13.72 12.41 14.86
CA ILE A 149 -13.78 13.71 14.19
C ILE A 149 -12.53 13.86 13.31
N ILE A 150 -12.74 14.21 12.05
CA ILE A 150 -11.70 14.56 11.08
C ILE A 150 -11.81 16.06 10.82
N THR A 151 -10.76 16.78 11.12
CA THR A 151 -10.65 18.23 10.91
C THR A 151 -10.54 18.59 9.43
N ASP A 152 -10.72 19.86 9.10
CA ASP A 152 -10.56 20.34 7.72
C ASP A 152 -9.11 20.22 7.27
N GLU A 153 -8.17 20.49 8.17
CA GLU A 153 -6.74 20.36 7.93
C GLU A 153 -6.36 18.89 7.65
N GLU A 154 -6.91 17.95 8.40
CA GLU A 154 -6.63 16.51 8.20
C GLU A 154 -7.19 15.98 6.88
N ILE A 155 -8.36 16.44 6.44
CA ILE A 155 -8.93 15.96 5.17
C ILE A 155 -8.18 16.55 3.97
N GLU A 156 -7.78 17.82 4.03
CA GLU A 156 -6.97 18.44 2.97
C GLU A 156 -5.56 17.86 2.93
N GLN A 157 -4.96 17.56 4.09
CA GLN A 157 -3.71 16.81 4.15
C GLN A 157 -3.85 15.42 3.51
N MET A 158 -4.99 14.73 3.73
CA MET A 158 -5.22 13.43 3.12
C MET A 158 -5.29 13.50 1.59
N LYS A 159 -6.01 14.47 1.02
CA LYS A 159 -6.09 14.68 -0.44
C LYS A 159 -4.73 14.96 -1.06
N LYS A 160 -3.93 15.81 -0.42
CA LYS A 160 -2.54 16.08 -0.86
C LYS A 160 -1.72 14.79 -0.90
N ILE A 161 -1.82 13.98 0.16
CA ILE A 161 -1.05 12.75 0.30
C ILE A 161 -1.54 11.63 -0.61
N GLU A 162 -2.83 11.57 -0.90
CA GLU A 162 -3.38 10.70 -1.93
C GLU A 162 -2.73 11.00 -3.29
N GLY A 163 -2.67 12.27 -3.70
CA GLY A 163 -2.05 12.68 -4.96
C GLY A 163 -0.56 12.35 -5.02
N TRP A 164 0.18 12.54 -3.92
CA TRP A 164 1.58 12.13 -3.82
C TRP A 164 1.74 10.60 -3.92
N TYR A 165 0.92 9.84 -3.22
CA TYR A 165 0.96 8.38 -3.24
C TYR A 165 0.68 7.82 -4.64
N LYS A 166 -0.38 8.32 -5.31
CA LYS A 166 -0.73 7.95 -6.69
C LYS A 166 0.44 8.20 -7.64
N LYS A 167 1.14 9.33 -7.54
CA LYS A 167 2.32 9.62 -8.38
C LYS A 167 3.44 8.60 -8.20
N ILE A 168 3.77 8.24 -6.96
CA ILE A 168 4.80 7.21 -6.70
C ILE A 168 4.36 5.86 -7.25
N PHE A 169 3.11 5.47 -6.99
CA PHE A 169 2.61 4.18 -7.42
C PHE A 169 2.56 4.06 -8.95
N THR A 170 2.06 5.08 -9.65
CA THR A 170 2.06 5.12 -11.12
C THR A 170 3.48 5.08 -11.70
N ASP A 171 4.41 5.85 -11.12
CA ASP A 171 5.82 5.84 -11.54
C ASP A 171 6.44 4.44 -11.40
N LEU A 172 6.25 3.82 -10.24
CA LEU A 172 6.75 2.47 -9.96
C LEU A 172 6.13 1.44 -10.90
N PHE A 173 4.80 1.45 -11.05
CA PHE A 173 4.09 0.50 -11.90
C PHE A 173 4.53 0.61 -13.36
N ASN A 174 4.64 1.83 -13.90
CA ASN A 174 5.10 2.06 -15.28
C ASN A 174 6.53 1.54 -15.51
N LYS A 175 7.40 1.70 -14.51
CA LYS A 175 8.79 1.19 -14.57
C LYS A 175 8.86 -0.33 -14.45
N MET A 176 7.90 -0.96 -13.75
CA MET A 176 7.81 -2.41 -13.60
C MET A 176 7.11 -3.10 -14.78
N ALA A 177 6.21 -2.41 -15.49
CA ALA A 177 5.39 -3.00 -16.56
C ALA A 177 6.17 -3.83 -17.60
N PRO A 178 7.37 -3.42 -18.07
CA PRO A 178 8.16 -4.22 -19.03
C PRO A 178 8.62 -5.60 -18.53
N TYR A 179 8.62 -5.81 -17.21
CA TYR A 179 9.10 -7.03 -16.57
C TYR A 179 7.98 -7.97 -16.13
N VAL A 180 6.76 -7.46 -16.04
CA VAL A 180 5.58 -8.16 -15.50
C VAL A 180 4.62 -8.59 -16.59
N VAL A 181 4.53 -7.82 -17.69
CA VAL A 181 3.68 -8.13 -18.84
C VAL A 181 4.52 -8.88 -19.88
N LYS A 182 4.64 -10.20 -19.71
CA LYS A 182 5.17 -11.13 -20.72
C LYS A 182 4.31 -12.39 -20.77
#